data_AF-A0A8T5TEQ3-F1
#
_entry.id   AF-A0A8T5TEQ3-F1
#
_cell.length_a   1.000
_cell.length_b   1.000
_cell.length_c   1.000
_cell.angle_alpha   90.00
_cell.angle_beta   90.00
_cell.angle_gamma   90.00
#
_symmetry.space_group_name_H-M   'P 1'
#
loop_
_entity.id
_entity.type
_entity.pdbx_description
1 polymer ?
#
loop_
_entity_poly.entity_id
_entity_poly.type
_entity_poly.pdbx_seq_one_letter_code
_entity_poly.pdbx_strand_id
1 'polypeptide(L)'
;MDYNFSPSFKLGSLNVNNVIKAFKERIEIYYLKPIKILNEKRCGFAATALLASLIDIMAKTENHNATKKNGEQYINWIKENLRFKSQLANNFYINFRCGLLHAGCIESGG
;
A
#
# COMPACT_ATOMS: atom_id res chain seq x y z
N MET A 1 1.72 24.45 3.58
CA MET A 1 0.81 23.76 2.63
C MET A 1 0.06 22.71 3.41
N ASP A 2 -1.27 22.70 3.37
CA ASP A 2 -2.10 21.69 4.05
C ASP A 2 -2.48 20.58 3.05
N TYR A 3 -1.94 19.38 3.28
CA TYR A 3 -2.05 18.24 2.37
C TYR A 3 -3.37 17.50 2.56
N ASN A 4 -3.95 16.96 1.49
CA ASN A 4 -5.09 16.06 1.60
C ASN A 4 -4.63 14.70 2.15
N PHE A 5 -5.19 14.27 3.27
CA PHE A 5 -5.02 12.90 3.74
C PHE A 5 -5.92 11.94 2.96
N SER A 6 -7.16 12.35 2.72
CA SER A 6 -8.14 11.73 1.85
C SER A 6 -8.94 12.84 1.13
N PRO A 7 -9.82 12.53 0.17
CA PRO A 7 -10.55 13.56 -0.58
C PRO A 7 -11.33 14.55 0.28
N SER A 8 -11.95 14.07 1.38
CA SER A 8 -12.76 14.91 2.26
C SER A 8 -12.00 15.44 3.48
N PHE A 9 -10.77 14.97 3.74
CA PHE A 9 -10.05 15.29 4.97
C PHE A 9 -8.64 15.81 4.70
N LYS A 10 -8.35 16.99 5.25
CA LYS A 10 -7.01 17.56 5.33
C LYS A 10 -6.19 16.89 6.42
N LEU A 11 -4.88 16.77 6.21
CA LEU A 11 -3.96 16.18 7.19
C LEU A 11 -4.01 16.95 8.52
N GLY A 12 -4.00 18.28 8.49
CA GLY A 12 -4.10 19.10 9.70
C GLY A 12 -5.46 19.03 10.41
N SER A 13 -6.50 18.50 9.75
CA SER A 13 -7.85 18.37 10.31
C SER A 13 -8.13 17.02 10.98
N LEU A 14 -7.18 16.08 10.91
CA LEU A 14 -7.36 14.75 11.48
C LEU A 14 -7.33 14.77 13.01
N ASN A 15 -8.23 14.00 13.61
CA ASN A 15 -8.29 13.76 15.04
C ASN A 15 -8.88 12.37 15.30
N VAL A 16 -8.90 11.97 16.57
CA VAL A 16 -9.37 10.65 17.00
C VAL A 16 -10.79 10.31 16.51
N ASN A 17 -11.65 11.31 16.33
CA ASN A 17 -13.06 11.11 15.94
C ASN A 17 -13.23 10.87 14.44
N ASN A 18 -12.32 11.39 13.60
CA ASN A 18 -12.45 11.34 12.15
C ASN A 18 -11.38 10.50 11.44
N VAL A 19 -10.29 10.15 12.11
CA VAL A 19 -9.13 9.47 11.48
C VAL A 19 -9.49 8.13 10.85
N ILE A 20 -10.37 7.34 11.48
CA ILE A 20 -10.81 6.04 10.93
C ILE A 20 -11.66 6.25 9.67
N LYS A 21 -12.54 7.25 9.66
CA LYS A 21 -13.35 7.59 8.48
C LYS A 21 -12.47 8.08 7.33
N ALA A 22 -11.54 8.99 7.63
CA ALA A 22 -10.59 9.51 6.66
C ALA A 22 -9.69 8.39 6.08
N PHE A 23 -9.25 7.45 6.93
CA PHE A 23 -8.43 6.32 6.49
C PHE A 23 -9.21 5.40 5.54
N LYS A 24 -10.45 5.03 5.89
CA LYS A 24 -11.31 4.23 5.00
C LYS A 24 -11.53 4.92 3.65
N GLU A 25 -11.81 6.22 3.67
CA GLU A 25 -11.97 7.01 2.44
C GLU A 25 -10.69 7.04 1.60
N ARG A 26 -9.54 7.19 2.24
CA ARG A 26 -8.23 7.14 1.58
C ARG A 26 -8.00 5.80 0.88
N ILE A 27 -8.22 4.69 1.58
CA ILE A 27 -8.05 3.34 1.03
C ILE A 27 -8.97 3.15 -0.19
N GLU A 28 -10.24 3.51 -0.05
CA GLU A 28 -11.23 3.33 -1.12
C GLU A 28 -10.90 4.19 -2.35
N ILE A 29 -10.67 5.49 -2.17
CA ILE A 29 -10.59 6.43 -3.28
C ILE A 29 -9.20 6.50 -3.91
N TYR A 30 -8.13 6.39 -3.12
CA TYR A 30 -6.76 6.49 -3.66
C TYR A 30 -6.14 5.14 -4.02
N TYR A 31 -6.69 4.02 -3.55
CA TYR A 31 -6.14 2.69 -3.85
C TYR A 31 -7.16 1.79 -4.54
N LEU A 32 -8.24 1.37 -3.87
CA LEU A 32 -9.12 0.32 -4.40
C LEU A 32 -9.81 0.72 -5.71
N LYS A 33 -10.38 1.92 -5.78
CA LYS A 33 -11.00 2.43 -7.02
C LYS A 33 -9.98 2.55 -8.17
N PRO A 34 -8.81 3.21 -8.00
CA PRO A 34 -7.79 3.24 -9.03
C PRO A 34 -7.30 1.86 -9.46
N ILE A 35 -7.05 0.94 -8.53
CA ILE A 35 -6.63 -0.44 -8.83
C ILE A 35 -7.66 -1.11 -9.74
N LYS A 36 -8.96 -1.00 -9.42
CA LYS A 36 -10.04 -1.54 -10.24
C LYS A 36 -10.02 -0.98 -11.66
N ILE A 37 -9.95 0.35 -11.80
CA ILE A 37 -9.91 1.04 -13.10
C ILE A 37 -8.68 0.60 -13.91
N LEU A 38 -7.50 0.54 -13.28
CA LEU A 38 -6.26 0.15 -13.94
C LEU A 38 -6.30 -1.31 -14.38
N ASN A 39 -6.89 -2.20 -13.57
CA ASN A 39 -7.08 -3.60 -13.93
C ASN A 39 -8.03 -3.76 -15.13
N GLU A 40 -9.16 -3.04 -15.14
CA GLU A 40 -10.09 -3.00 -16.27
C GLU A 40 -9.42 -2.49 -17.56
N LYS A 41 -8.55 -1.49 -17.44
CA LYS A 41 -7.75 -0.94 -18.55
C LYS A 41 -6.53 -1.79 -18.91
N ARG A 42 -6.33 -2.94 -18.25
CA ARG A 42 -5.17 -3.84 -18.43
C ARG A 42 -3.82 -3.14 -18.18
N CYS A 43 -3.79 -2.10 -17.36
CA CYS A 43 -2.59 -1.42 -16.88
C CYS A 43 -1.96 -2.20 -15.72
N GLY A 44 -1.55 -3.45 -15.97
CA GLY A 44 -1.13 -4.40 -14.94
C GLY A 44 0.01 -3.90 -14.06
N PHE A 45 1.01 -3.23 -14.63
CA PHE A 45 2.12 -2.64 -13.88
C PHE A 45 1.63 -1.63 -12.83
N ALA A 46 0.86 -0.62 -13.26
CA ALA A 46 0.36 0.43 -12.37
C ALA A 46 -0.62 -0.11 -11.33
N ALA A 47 -1.50 -1.04 -11.72
CA ALA A 47 -2.42 -1.70 -10.79
C ALA A 47 -1.65 -2.46 -9.70
N THR A 48 -0.60 -3.19 -10.08
CA THR A 48 0.20 -3.98 -9.15
C THR A 48 1.07 -3.10 -8.26
N ALA A 49 1.59 -1.99 -8.76
CA ALA A 49 2.32 -1.01 -7.96
C ALA A 49 1.43 -0.42 -6.86
N LEU A 50 0.20 0.03 -7.20
CA LEU A 50 -0.75 0.54 -6.20
C LEU A 50 -1.19 -0.54 -5.21
N LEU A 51 -1.42 -1.77 -5.67
CA LEU A 51 -1.75 -2.89 -4.79
C LEU A 51 -0.61 -3.18 -3.81
N ALA A 52 0.64 -3.20 -4.29
CA ALA A 52 1.80 -3.40 -3.45
C ALA A 52 1.95 -2.29 -2.40
N SER A 53 1.75 -1.02 -2.78
CA SER A 53 1.74 0.12 -1.85
C SER A 53 0.62 0.02 -0.81
N LEU A 54 -0.58 -0.41 -1.22
CA LEU A 54 -1.71 -0.61 -0.30
C LEU A 54 -1.37 -1.67 0.75
N ILE A 55 -0.83 -2.82 0.33
CA ILE A 55 -0.40 -3.88 1.26
C ILE A 55 0.65 -3.34 2.24
N ASP A 56 1.61 -2.53 1.77
CA ASP A 56 2.65 -1.92 2.61
C ASP A 56 2.03 -1.04 3.71
N ILE A 57 0.98 -0.28 3.38
CA ILE A 57 0.24 0.55 4.34
C ILE A 57 -0.52 -0.31 5.35
N MET A 58 -1.21 -1.35 4.89
CA MET A 58 -1.99 -2.24 5.75
C MET A 58 -1.06 -2.98 6.73
N ALA A 59 0.03 -3.56 6.23
CA ALA A 59 1.01 -4.27 7.04
C ALA A 59 1.60 -3.39 8.15
N LYS A 60 1.95 -2.13 7.83
CA LYS A 60 2.52 -1.17 8.79
C LYS A 60 1.51 -0.65 9.80
N THR A 61 0.25 -0.55 9.42
CA THR A 61 -0.82 0.00 10.27
C THR A 61 -1.31 -1.06 11.25
N GLU A 62 -1.44 -2.31 10.82
CA GLU A 62 -1.94 -3.41 11.65
C GLU A 62 -0.88 -3.94 12.61
N ASN A 63 0.35 -4.17 12.12
CA ASN A 63 1.43 -4.80 12.87
C ASN A 63 2.54 -3.82 13.25
N HIS A 64 2.16 -2.58 13.58
CA HIS A 64 3.13 -1.50 13.83
C HIS A 64 4.17 -1.92 14.88
N ASN A 65 5.34 -2.33 14.40
CA ASN A 65 6.44 -2.76 15.22
C ASN A 65 7.73 -2.12 14.70
N ALA A 66 8.21 -1.12 15.44
CA ALA A 66 9.39 -0.35 15.08
C ALA A 66 10.69 -1.19 15.05
N THR A 67 10.70 -2.39 15.66
CA THR A 67 11.89 -3.26 15.69
C THR A 67 11.94 -4.27 14.54
N LYS A 68 10.80 -4.53 13.87
CA LYS A 68 10.74 -5.47 12.74
C LYS A 68 11.05 -4.78 11.42
N LYS A 69 11.82 -5.45 10.55
CA LYS A 69 12.09 -4.93 9.20
C LYS A 69 10.78 -4.83 8.40
N ASN A 70 10.62 -3.75 7.64
CA ASN A 70 9.42 -3.51 6.82
C ASN A 70 9.06 -4.70 5.92
N GLY A 71 10.06 -5.36 5.32
CA GLY A 71 9.83 -6.52 4.48
C GLY A 71 9.26 -7.73 5.20
N GLU A 72 9.71 -7.99 6.43
CA GLU A 72 9.18 -9.09 7.26
C GLU A 72 7.72 -8.83 7.63
N GLN A 73 7.39 -7.57 7.97
CA GLN A 73 6.01 -7.18 8.27
C GLN A 73 5.10 -7.37 7.04
N TYR A 74 5.57 -6.98 5.86
CA TYR A 74 4.87 -7.19 4.60
C TYR A 74 4.62 -8.68 4.32
N ILE A 75 5.67 -9.49 4.38
CA ILE A 75 5.62 -10.93 4.07
C ILE A 75 4.69 -11.64 5.06
N ASN A 76 4.77 -11.32 6.35
CA ASN A 76 3.87 -11.92 7.34
C ASN A 76 2.42 -11.50 7.09
N TRP A 77 2.18 -10.23 6.80
CA TRP A 77 0.84 -9.73 6.54
C TRP A 77 0.16 -10.45 5.35
N ILE A 78 0.86 -10.64 4.22
CA ILE A 78 0.27 -11.35 3.07
C ILE A 78 0.10 -12.85 3.32
N LYS A 79 0.95 -13.46 4.16
CA LYS A 79 0.78 -14.87 4.56
C LYS A 79 -0.48 -15.03 5.41
N GLU A 80 -0.73 -14.11 6.33
CA GLU A 80 -1.85 -14.16 7.27
C GLU A 80 -3.17 -13.76 6.60
N ASN A 81 -3.19 -12.61 5.90
CA ASN A 81 -4.40 -12.02 5.36
C ASN A 81 -4.78 -12.54 3.97
N LEU A 82 -3.79 -12.88 3.13
CA LEU A 82 -4.02 -13.38 1.76
C LEU A 82 -3.76 -14.89 1.63
N ARG A 83 -3.34 -15.56 2.71
CA ARG A 83 -3.05 -17.00 2.76
C ARG A 83 -1.97 -17.43 1.76
N PHE A 84 -1.00 -16.56 1.49
CA PHE A 84 0.11 -16.91 0.62
C PHE A 84 1.02 -17.94 1.30
N LYS A 85 1.47 -18.94 0.53
CA LYS A 85 2.56 -19.83 0.99
C LYS A 85 3.84 -19.03 1.16
N SER A 86 4.72 -19.40 2.09
CA SER A 86 5.95 -18.65 2.41
C SER A 86 6.80 -18.31 1.18
N GLN A 87 6.99 -19.26 0.25
CA GLN A 87 7.77 -19.02 -0.96
C GLN A 87 7.08 -18.00 -1.90
N LEU A 88 5.75 -18.08 -2.05
CA LEU A 88 4.99 -17.13 -2.85
C LEU A 88 5.02 -15.73 -2.23
N ALA A 89 4.91 -15.64 -0.90
CA ALA A 89 4.99 -14.39 -0.17
C ALA A 89 6.36 -13.70 -0.35
N ASN A 90 7.45 -14.47 -0.22
CA ASN A 90 8.80 -13.97 -0.47
C ASN A 90 8.97 -13.50 -1.93
N ASN A 91 8.52 -14.31 -2.89
CA ASN A 91 8.60 -13.96 -4.32
C ASN A 91 7.76 -12.71 -4.64
N PHE A 92 6.59 -12.57 -4.01
CA PHE A 92 5.75 -11.39 -4.18
C PHE A 92 6.47 -10.13 -3.67
N TYR A 93 7.06 -10.21 -2.47
CA TYR A 93 7.81 -9.10 -1.90
C TYR A 93 9.03 -8.72 -2.74
N ILE A 94 9.84 -9.69 -3.15
CA ILE A 94 11.08 -9.43 -3.90
C ILE A 94 10.76 -8.93 -5.33
N ASN A 95 9.93 -9.65 -6.07
CA ASN A 95 9.76 -9.39 -7.51
C ASN A 95 8.73 -8.30 -7.79
N PHE A 96 7.68 -8.19 -6.98
CA PHE A 96 6.61 -7.21 -7.21
C PHE A 96 6.81 -5.98 -6.33
N ARG A 97 6.85 -6.13 -5.01
CA ARG A 97 7.01 -4.94 -4.15
C ARG A 97 8.36 -4.26 -4.38
N CYS A 98 9.48 -4.95 -4.20
CA CYS A 98 10.81 -4.34 -4.41
C CYS A 98 11.07 -4.11 -5.90
N GLY A 99 10.86 -5.12 -6.74
CA GLY A 99 11.10 -5.01 -8.19
C GLY A 99 10.29 -3.89 -8.88
N LEU A 100 8.99 -3.76 -8.62
CA LEU A 100 8.17 -2.72 -9.25
C LEU A 100 8.39 -1.33 -8.64
N LEU A 101 8.64 -1.24 -7.32
CA LEU A 101 8.93 0.06 -6.71
C LEU A 101 10.31 0.56 -7.11
N HIS A 102 11.30 -0.33 -7.30
CA HIS A 102 12.60 0.06 -7.84
C HIS A 102 12.54 0.35 -9.34
N ALA A 103 11.73 -0.38 -10.12
CA ALA A 103 11.55 -0.07 -11.55
C ALA A 103 10.70 1.20 -11.78
N GLY A 104 9.80 1.53 -10.85
CA GLY A 104 8.95 2.72 -10.89
C GLY A 104 9.60 3.98 -10.29
N CYS A 105 10.58 3.80 -9.41
CA CYS A 105 11.47 4.88 -9.00
C CYS A 105 12.61 4.97 -10.03
N ILE A 106 12.70 6.07 -10.78
CA ILE A 106 13.98 6.45 -11.40
C ILE A 106 15.02 6.40 -10.28
N GLU A 107 15.98 5.46 -10.34
CA GLU A 107 17.01 5.25 -9.31
C GLU A 107 17.99 6.45 -9.16
N SER A 108 17.66 7.61 -9.72
CA SER A 108 18.50 8.81 -9.74
C SER A 108 17.71 10.11 -9.83
N GLY A 109 16.47 10.16 -9.34
CA GLY A 109 15.64 11.38 -9.39
C GLY A 109 15.18 11.73 -10.82
N GLY A 110 13.88 11.95 -10.97
CA GLY A 110 13.39 12.72 -12.13
C GLY A 110 13.78 14.18 -12.00
#